data_AF-A0A2N2JR05-F1
#
_entry.id   AF-A0A2N2JR05-F1
#
_cell.length_a   1.000
_cell.length_b   1.000
_cell.length_c   1.000
_cell.angle_alpha   90.00
_cell.angle_beta   90.00
_cell.angle_gamma   90.00
#
_symmetry.space_group_name_H-M   'P 1'
#
loop_
_entity.id
_entity.type
_entity.pdbx_description
1 polymer ?
#
loop_
_entity_poly.entity_id
_entity_poly.type
_entity_poly.pdbx_seq_one_letter_code
_entity_poly.pdbx_strand_id
1 'polypeptide(L)'
;WPGRMEMFPGRPRVLLDGAHNPAGAEALAEALKDIPREALILMIGVVGDKDVNGILAPLLPHADGIIAVSPAVPRGLPSHELAERCRTFGHRTVDAGGGSAGLKIAFSNSSANDLVLVCGSLFTVGEARAQILARSFEPFRG
;
A
#
# COMPACT_ATOMS: atom_id res chain seq x y z
N TRP A 1 14.25 -3.41 -8.82
CA TRP A 1 14.60 -4.32 -7.70
C TRP A 1 13.30 -4.80 -7.06
N PRO A 2 13.24 -5.99 -6.44
CA PRO A 2 12.03 -6.43 -5.73
C PRO A 2 11.55 -5.36 -4.74
N GLY A 3 10.27 -4.99 -4.82
CA GLY A 3 9.65 -3.98 -3.98
C GLY A 3 10.09 -2.53 -4.23
N ARG A 4 10.69 -2.20 -5.38
CA ARG A 4 10.94 -0.80 -5.79
C ARG A 4 10.27 -0.55 -7.14
N MET A 5 9.18 0.20 -7.13
CA MET A 5 8.29 0.40 -8.29
C MET A 5 7.99 -0.93 -9.02
N GLU A 6 7.80 -2.02 -8.28
CA GLU A 6 7.58 -3.35 -8.85
C GLU A 6 6.09 -3.50 -9.19
N MET A 7 5.80 -3.51 -10.50
CA MET A 7 4.44 -3.66 -11.01
C MET A 7 4.10 -5.13 -11.23
N PHE A 8 3.05 -5.61 -10.57
CA PHE A 8 2.42 -6.89 -10.82
C PHE A 8 1.23 -6.71 -11.78
N PRO A 9 1.20 -7.45 -12.91
CA PRO A 9 0.07 -7.43 -13.82
C PRO A 9 -1.16 -8.07 -13.17
N GLY A 10 -2.35 -7.67 -13.62
CA GLY A 10 -3.62 -8.14 -13.06
C GLY A 10 -4.75 -7.16 -13.33
N ARG A 11 -5.93 -7.48 -12.78
CA ARG A 11 -7.12 -6.62 -12.79
C ARG A 11 -7.72 -6.63 -11.38
N PRO A 12 -7.38 -5.67 -10.49
CA PRO A 12 -6.51 -4.50 -10.70
C PRO A 12 -5.02 -4.86 -10.83
N ARG A 13 -4.21 -3.90 -11.30
CA ARG A 13 -2.75 -3.98 -11.18
C ARG A 13 -2.31 -3.68 -9.75
N VAL A 14 -1.18 -4.22 -9.34
CA VAL A 14 -0.59 -3.94 -8.03
C VAL A 14 0.81 -3.37 -8.18
N LEU A 15 1.06 -2.20 -7.61
CA LEU A 15 2.39 -1.58 -7.51
C LEU A 15 2.93 -1.75 -6.10
N LEU A 16 4.14 -2.29 -5.99
CA LEU A 16 4.85 -2.40 -4.71
C LEU A 16 6.02 -1.41 -4.69
N ASP A 17 6.08 -0.60 -3.63
CA ASP A 17 7.22 0.30 -3.42
C ASP A 17 7.63 0.42 -1.95
N GLY A 18 8.93 0.30 -1.70
CA GLY A 18 9.54 0.32 -0.37
C GLY A 18 9.73 1.70 0.24
N ALA A 19 9.12 2.77 -0.29
CA ALA A 19 9.15 4.10 0.31
C ALA A 19 8.71 4.06 1.80
N HIS A 20 9.60 4.50 2.69
CA HIS A 20 9.41 4.46 4.16
C HIS A 20 10.06 5.67 4.86
N ASN A 21 10.31 6.73 4.11
CA ASN A 21 10.76 8.03 4.60
C ASN A 21 10.17 9.14 3.69
N PRO A 22 10.22 10.43 4.11
CA PRO A 22 9.60 11.51 3.34
C PRO A 22 10.13 11.64 1.91
N ALA A 23 11.45 11.66 1.73
CA ALA A 23 12.07 11.79 0.40
C ALA A 23 11.69 10.64 -0.56
N GLY A 24 11.58 9.41 -0.06
CA GLY A 24 11.14 8.26 -0.85
C GLY A 24 9.65 8.34 -1.17
N ALA A 25 8.83 8.84 -0.25
CA ALA A 25 7.40 9.05 -0.46
C ALA A 25 7.12 10.16 -1.48
N GLU A 26 7.92 11.23 -1.47
CA GLU A 26 7.90 12.27 -2.51
C GLU A 26 8.29 11.70 -3.89
N ALA A 27 9.38 10.94 -3.97
CA ALA A 27 9.79 10.31 -5.23
C ALA A 27 8.72 9.34 -5.77
N LEU A 28 8.07 8.59 -4.88
CA LEU A 28 6.94 7.72 -5.23
C LEU A 28 5.73 8.53 -5.72
N ALA A 29 5.38 9.62 -5.03
CA ALA A 29 4.29 10.51 -5.42
C ALA A 29 4.52 11.13 -6.81
N GLU A 30 5.74 11.57 -7.11
CA GLU A 30 6.10 12.04 -8.45
C GLU A 30 5.95 10.93 -9.50
N ALA A 31 6.46 9.74 -9.24
CA ALA A 31 6.34 8.62 -10.17
C ALA A 31 4.89 8.19 -10.41
N LEU A 32 4.00 8.34 -9.42
CA LEU A 32 2.57 8.03 -9.56
C LEU A 32 1.87 8.93 -10.59
N LYS A 33 2.41 10.11 -10.93
CA LYS A 33 1.78 10.99 -11.94
C LYS A 33 1.77 10.36 -13.33
N ASP A 34 2.76 9.53 -13.64
CA ASP A 34 2.94 8.91 -14.94
C ASP A 34 2.34 7.49 -15.04
N ILE A 35 1.71 7.00 -13.96
CA ILE A 35 1.10 5.66 -13.94
C ILE A 35 -0.40 5.76 -14.23
N PRO A 36 -0.86 5.31 -15.41
CA PRO A 36 -2.28 5.34 -15.77
C PRO A 36 -3.10 4.53 -14.78
N ARG A 37 -4.31 4.97 -14.42
CA ARG A 37 -5.28 4.26 -13.56
C ARG A 37 -6.61 5.02 -13.56
N GLU A 38 -7.70 4.36 -13.20
CA GLU A 38 -8.99 5.03 -12.92
C GLU A 38 -9.04 5.54 -11.47
N ALA A 39 -8.77 4.68 -10.49
CA ALA A 39 -8.58 5.04 -9.09
C ALA A 39 -7.29 4.44 -8.50
N LEU A 40 -6.80 5.05 -7.41
CA LEU A 40 -5.72 4.54 -6.57
C LEU A 40 -6.23 4.07 -5.22
N ILE A 41 -6.05 2.79 -4.92
CA ILE A 41 -6.21 2.23 -3.59
C ILE A 41 -4.84 2.11 -2.93
N LEU A 42 -4.58 2.95 -1.93
CA LEU A 42 -3.35 2.96 -1.15
C LEU A 42 -3.47 2.02 0.06
N MET A 43 -2.71 0.93 0.06
CA MET A 43 -2.47 0.09 1.22
C MET A 43 -1.12 0.47 1.84
N ILE A 44 -1.13 1.02 3.06
CA ILE A 44 0.08 1.54 3.70
C ILE A 44 0.29 0.95 5.09
N GLY A 45 1.53 0.55 5.36
CA GLY A 45 1.97 0.13 6.69
C GLY A 45 3.36 0.67 6.99
N VAL A 46 3.50 1.38 8.11
CA VAL A 46 4.71 2.12 8.48
C VAL A 46 5.27 1.60 9.81
N VAL A 47 6.59 1.63 9.97
CA VAL A 47 7.25 1.31 11.25
C VAL A 47 7.20 2.56 12.15
N GLY A 48 6.89 2.42 13.44
CA GLY A 48 6.58 3.54 14.34
C GLY A 48 7.73 4.50 14.64
N ASP A 49 8.98 4.14 14.32
CA ASP A 49 10.17 4.99 14.50
C ASP A 49 10.41 5.98 13.34
N LYS A 50 9.52 6.01 12.35
CA LYS A 50 9.65 6.85 11.14
C LYS A 50 8.87 8.15 11.27
N ASP A 51 9.21 9.09 10.39
CA ASP A 51 8.38 10.27 10.13
C ASP A 51 7.12 9.85 9.36
N VAL A 52 6.13 9.36 10.11
CA VAL A 52 4.86 8.86 9.55
C VAL A 52 4.15 9.96 8.78
N ASN A 53 4.09 11.18 9.32
CA ASN A 53 3.37 12.28 8.69
C ASN A 53 4.06 12.74 7.40
N GLY A 54 5.40 12.81 7.40
CA GLY A 54 6.16 13.12 6.19
C GLY A 54 6.10 12.03 5.12
N ILE A 55 5.86 10.77 5.49
CA ILE A 55 5.56 9.69 4.52
C ILE A 55 4.14 9.84 3.95
N LEU A 56 3.16 10.16 4.81
CA LEU A 56 1.75 10.27 4.41
C LEU A 56 1.50 11.47 3.51
N ALA A 57 2.00 12.65 3.89
CA ALA A 57 1.69 13.92 3.25
C ALA A 57 1.81 13.93 1.71
N PRO A 58 2.89 13.41 1.09
CA PRO A 58 3.00 13.36 -0.37
C PRO A 58 2.13 12.26 -1.02
N LEU A 59 1.78 11.19 -0.31
CA LEU A 59 1.08 10.04 -0.89
C LEU A 59 -0.45 10.18 -0.85
N LEU A 60 -0.99 10.71 0.25
CA LEU A 60 -2.43 10.78 0.48
C LEU A 60 -3.21 11.55 -0.62
N PRO A 61 -2.70 12.67 -1.19
CA PRO A 61 -3.39 13.38 -2.26
C PRO A 61 -3.63 12.57 -3.53
N HIS A 62 -2.88 11.49 -3.75
CA HIS A 62 -3.04 10.62 -4.92
C HIS A 62 -4.05 9.48 -4.72
N ALA A 63 -4.48 9.23 -3.47
CA ALA A 63 -5.26 8.07 -3.10
C ALA A 63 -6.77 8.37 -3.06
N ASP A 64 -7.55 7.58 -3.79
CA ASP A 64 -9.02 7.61 -3.77
C ASP A 64 -9.58 6.75 -2.62
N GLY A 65 -8.83 5.74 -2.20
CA GLY A 65 -9.12 4.91 -1.03
C GLY A 65 -7.84 4.56 -0.27
N ILE A 66 -7.92 4.52 1.06
CA ILE A 66 -6.77 4.22 1.92
C ILE A 66 -7.10 3.07 2.86
N ILE A 67 -6.15 2.15 2.97
CA ILE A 67 -6.20 0.98 3.82
C ILE A 67 -4.93 0.99 4.68
N ALA A 68 -5.10 1.21 5.98
CA ALA A 68 -4.00 1.16 6.94
C ALA A 68 -3.81 -0.28 7.44
N VAL A 69 -2.56 -0.73 7.46
CA VAL A 69 -2.16 -2.04 7.99
C VAL A 69 -0.99 -1.91 8.95
N SER A 70 -0.92 -2.83 9.90
CA SER A 70 0.15 -2.98 10.87
C SER A 70 1.21 -3.88 10.23
N PRO A 71 2.45 -3.41 10.00
CA PRO A 71 3.53 -4.29 9.56
C PRO A 71 3.75 -5.39 10.59
N ALA A 72 3.96 -6.63 10.16
CA ALA A 72 4.14 -7.81 11.03
C ALA A 72 5.53 -7.84 11.71
N VAL A 73 5.87 -6.78 12.45
CA VAL A 73 7.10 -6.62 13.22
C VAL A 73 6.82 -5.92 14.55
N PRO A 74 7.61 -6.16 15.62
CA PRO A 74 7.35 -5.59 16.94
C PRO A 74 7.30 -4.05 16.99
N ARG A 75 7.97 -3.38 16.03
CA ARG A 75 8.01 -1.92 15.92
C ARG A 75 7.01 -1.36 14.90
N GLY A 76 6.12 -2.19 14.36
CA GLY A 76 5.09 -1.75 13.42
C GLY A 76 4.13 -0.77 14.09
N LEU A 77 3.80 0.32 13.40
CA LEU A 77 2.75 1.22 13.87
C LEU A 77 1.40 0.49 13.80
N PRO A 78 0.58 0.47 14.87
CA PRO A 78 -0.75 -0.11 14.81
C PRO A 78 -1.60 0.56 13.72
N SER A 79 -2.33 -0.27 12.97
CA SER A 79 -3.16 0.17 11.83
C SER A 79 -4.23 1.16 12.23
N HIS A 80 -4.82 1.03 13.42
CA HIS A 80 -5.78 1.98 13.95
C HIS A 80 -5.15 3.38 14.16
N GLU A 81 -3.94 3.45 14.72
CA GLU A 81 -3.22 4.73 14.88
C GLU A 81 -2.84 5.34 13.53
N LEU A 82 -2.41 4.51 12.57
CA LEU A 82 -2.10 4.95 11.21
C LEU A 82 -3.35 5.47 10.50
N ALA A 83 -4.49 4.80 10.67
CA ALA A 83 -5.78 5.24 10.13
C ALA A 83 -6.22 6.59 10.71
N GLU A 84 -6.08 6.80 12.02
CA GLU A 84 -6.37 8.09 12.66
C GLU A 84 -5.49 9.23 12.13
N ARG A 85 -4.21 8.95 11.88
CA ARG A 85 -3.33 9.92 11.23
C ARG A 85 -3.84 10.29 9.84
N CYS A 86 -4.13 9.32 8.99
CA CYS A 86 -4.70 9.59 7.66
C CYS A 86 -6.02 10.38 7.73
N ARG A 87 -6.88 10.10 8.71
CA ARG A 87 -8.12 10.85 8.95
C ARG A 87 -7.87 12.29 9.37
N THR A 88 -6.81 12.55 10.13
CA THR A 88 -6.39 13.91 10.50
C THR A 88 -5.96 14.73 9.29
N PHE A 89 -5.46 14.09 8.23
CA PHE A 89 -5.21 14.72 6.93
C PHE A 89 -6.48 14.91 6.08
N GLY A 90 -7.66 14.54 6.59
CA GLY A 90 -8.94 14.68 5.89
C GLY A 90 -9.30 13.50 4.98
N HIS A 91 -8.56 12.40 5.02
CA HIS A 91 -8.83 11.25 4.16
C HIS A 91 -9.56 10.13 4.89
N ARG A 92 -10.60 9.57 4.26
CA ARG A 92 -11.26 8.35 4.77
C ARG A 92 -10.29 7.18 4.69
N THR A 93 -10.20 6.41 5.77
CA THR A 93 -9.24 5.30 5.86
C THR A 93 -9.86 4.12 6.58
N VAL A 94 -9.70 2.94 5.98
CA VAL A 94 -10.06 1.65 6.56
C VAL A 94 -8.90 1.17 7.42
N ASP A 95 -9.18 0.84 8.68
CA ASP A 95 -8.27 0.05 9.50
C ASP A 95 -8.47 -1.43 9.17
N ALA A 96 -7.46 -2.07 8.59
CA ALA A 96 -7.52 -3.46 8.19
C ALA A 96 -6.77 -4.41 9.13
N GLY A 97 -6.19 -3.93 10.22
CA GLY A 97 -5.36 -4.76 11.09
C GLY A 97 -4.05 -5.16 10.40
N GLY A 98 -4.01 -6.35 9.80
CA GLY A 98 -2.80 -6.94 9.20
C GLY A 98 -2.75 -6.87 7.67
N GLY A 99 -1.57 -7.13 7.10
CA GLY A 99 -1.33 -7.02 5.66
C GLY A 99 -2.24 -7.91 4.81
N SER A 100 -2.46 -9.16 5.21
CA SER A 100 -3.36 -10.08 4.47
C SER A 100 -4.82 -9.60 4.40
N ALA A 101 -5.35 -9.07 5.49
CA ALA A 101 -6.69 -8.49 5.50
C ALA A 101 -6.75 -7.22 4.64
N GLY A 102 -5.73 -6.36 4.74
CA GLY A 102 -5.62 -5.15 3.93
C GLY A 102 -5.58 -5.44 2.43
N LEU A 103 -4.80 -6.44 2.01
CA LEU A 103 -4.71 -6.82 0.60
C LEU A 103 -6.05 -7.39 0.07
N LYS A 104 -6.76 -8.18 0.87
CA LYS A 104 -8.10 -8.66 0.51
C LYS A 104 -9.08 -7.49 0.32
N ILE A 105 -9.10 -6.54 1.25
CA ILE A 105 -9.94 -5.35 1.15
C ILE A 105 -9.56 -4.51 -0.07
N ALA A 106 -8.27 -4.33 -0.34
CA ALA A 106 -7.80 -3.58 -1.50
C ALA A 106 -8.33 -4.16 -2.81
N PHE A 107 -8.27 -5.48 -2.98
CA PHE A 107 -8.83 -6.16 -4.15
C PHE A 107 -10.35 -6.07 -4.22
N SER A 108 -11.05 -6.23 -3.09
CA SER A 108 -12.52 -6.12 -3.06
C SER A 108 -13.05 -4.71 -3.36
N ASN A 109 -12.24 -3.67 -3.09
CA ASN A 109 -12.61 -2.28 -3.31
C ASN A 109 -12.06 -1.70 -4.63
N SER A 110 -11.43 -2.53 -5.47
CA SER A 110 -10.83 -2.09 -6.74
C SER A 110 -11.57 -2.67 -7.94
N SER A 111 -11.69 -1.87 -8.98
CA SER A 111 -12.12 -2.25 -10.32
C SER A 111 -10.94 -2.73 -11.18
N ALA A 112 -11.22 -3.29 -12.35
CA ALA A 112 -10.20 -3.88 -13.23
C ALA A 112 -9.12 -2.89 -13.71
N ASN A 113 -9.46 -1.61 -13.84
CA ASN A 113 -8.58 -0.55 -14.35
C ASN A 113 -7.93 0.29 -13.22
N ASP A 114 -8.22 -0.05 -11.97
CA ASP A 114 -7.64 0.61 -10.80
C ASP A 114 -6.19 0.14 -10.55
N LEU A 115 -5.52 0.90 -9.69
CA LEU A 115 -4.21 0.56 -9.17
C LEU A 115 -4.29 0.36 -7.66
N VAL A 116 -3.77 -0.78 -7.20
CA VAL A 116 -3.46 -0.97 -5.77
C VAL A 116 -1.99 -0.63 -5.57
N LEU A 117 -1.69 0.35 -4.71
CA LEU A 117 -0.33 0.65 -4.27
C LEU A 117 -0.11 0.09 -2.87
N VAL A 118 0.95 -0.69 -2.69
CA VAL A 118 1.41 -1.15 -1.37
C VAL A 118 2.75 -0.50 -1.04
N CYS A 119 2.81 0.27 0.05
CA CYS A 119 4.03 0.96 0.47
C CYS A 119 4.11 1.23 1.99
N GLY A 120 5.06 2.06 2.41
CA GLY A 120 5.25 2.53 3.80
C GLY A 120 6.32 1.77 4.57
N SER A 121 6.59 0.51 4.21
CA SER A 121 7.69 -0.27 4.76
C SER A 121 8.04 -1.46 3.88
N LEU A 122 9.31 -1.90 3.95
CA LEU A 122 9.76 -3.12 3.29
C LEU A 122 9.07 -4.38 3.86
N PHE A 123 8.61 -4.34 5.11
CA PHE A 123 7.88 -5.45 5.73
C PHE A 123 6.49 -5.62 5.13
N THR A 124 5.73 -4.51 5.01
CA THR A 124 4.41 -4.50 4.36
C THR A 124 4.51 -4.92 2.90
N VAL A 125 5.50 -4.39 2.18
CA VAL A 125 5.77 -4.76 0.79
C VAL A 125 6.14 -6.24 0.67
N GLY A 126 7.02 -6.75 1.53
CA GLY A 126 7.43 -8.15 1.51
C GLY A 126 6.27 -9.11 1.77
N GLU A 127 5.41 -8.80 2.73
CA GLU A 127 4.21 -9.57 3.03
C GLU A 127 3.23 -9.61 1.85
N ALA A 128 2.91 -8.43 1.28
CA ALA A 128 2.01 -8.34 0.13
C ALA A 128 2.59 -9.09 -1.09
N ARG A 129 3.88 -8.92 -1.36
CA ARG A 129 4.59 -9.60 -2.45
C ARG A 129 4.49 -11.12 -2.33
N ALA A 130 4.73 -11.67 -1.13
CA ALA A 130 4.63 -13.10 -0.89
C ALA A 130 3.21 -13.63 -1.18
N GLN A 131 2.17 -12.89 -0.76
CA GLN A 131 0.78 -13.26 -1.03
C GLN A 131 0.41 -13.18 -2.51
N ILE A 132 0.88 -12.15 -3.22
CA ILE A 132 0.62 -11.98 -4.66
C ILE A 132 1.28 -13.12 -5.43
N LEU A 133 2.55 -13.45 -5.13
CA LEU A 133 3.25 -14.55 -5.78
C LEU A 133 2.61 -15.91 -5.52
N ALA A 134 2.11 -16.14 -4.30
CA ALA A 134 1.36 -17.36 -3.97
C ALA A 134 0.06 -17.48 -4.80
N ARG A 135 -0.65 -16.36 -5.02
CA ARG A 135 -1.84 -16.32 -5.89
C ARG A 135 -1.51 -16.56 -7.35
N SER A 136 -0.41 -15.99 -7.84
CA SER A 136 0.06 -16.22 -9.21
C SER A 136 0.54 -17.65 -9.45
N PHE A 137 0.87 -18.39 -8.39
CA PHE A 137 1.35 -19.77 -8.45
C PHE A 137 0.25 -20.81 -8.25
N GLU A 138 -1.04 -20.46 -8.22
CA GLU A 138 -2.08 -21.51 -8.31
C GLU A 138 -1.93 -22.23 -9.66
N PRO A 139 -1.45 -23.49 -9.69
CA PRO A 139 -1.28 -24.21 -10.94
C PRO A 139 -2.69 -24.40 -11.50
N PHE A 140 -2.85 -24.13 -12.79
CA PHE A 140 -4.08 -24.42 -13.51
C PHE A 140 -4.50 -25.86 -13.20
N ARG A 141 -5.54 -26.04 -12.38
CA ARG A 141 -6.24 -27.31 -12.26
C ARG A 141 -7.30 -27.29 -13.36
N GLY A 142 -6.85 -27.63 -14.57
CA GLY A 142 -7.74 -28.10 -15.63
C GLY A 142 -8.31 -29.47 -15.28
#